data_AF-A0A972Y2H4-F1
#
_entry.id   AF-A0A972Y2H4-F1
#
_cell.length_a   1.000
_cell.length_b   1.000
_cell.length_c   1.000
_cell.angle_alpha   90.00
_cell.angle_beta   90.00
_cell.angle_gamma   90.00
#
_symmetry.space_group_name_H-M   'P 1'
#
loop_
_entity.id
_entity.type
_entity.pdbx_description
1 polymer ?
#
loop_
_entity_poly.entity_id
_entity_poly.type
_entity_poly.pdbx_seq_one_letter_code
_entity_poly.pdbx_strand_id
1 'polypeptide(L)'
;MNILFFLKSSINIELIKLKHTIALWLTIVCAMIFPILFFIAYLIRHKILVPKNGANPWDKFMFMQIENSTPFFIPMFIVLITSLIMYNEHKSMGLKYLFTLPGPRWSIYFGKLIVTIFAIFTTYIYYYIIILLLGILLGIIFPELEFLNFQPQHTKFIRILVNSFLASLGIIGIQFWISFKFSNMIIPLGAVMFLKIICIILSQCSQSFIF
;
A
#
# COMPACT_ATOMS: atom_id res chain seq x y z
N MET A 1 -33.43 15.63 -5.32
CA MET A 1 -32.86 14.26 -5.39
C MET A 1 -31.40 14.35 -4.97
N ASN A 2 -31.03 13.83 -3.79
CA ASN A 2 -29.76 14.17 -3.13
C ASN A 2 -28.56 13.47 -3.78
N ILE A 3 -27.61 14.24 -4.32
CA ILE A 3 -26.31 13.77 -4.85
C ILE A 3 -25.57 12.85 -3.87
N LEU A 4 -25.65 13.16 -2.56
CA LEU A 4 -25.06 12.36 -1.48
C LEU A 4 -25.61 10.92 -1.42
N PHE A 5 -26.88 10.72 -1.78
CA PHE A 5 -27.51 9.40 -1.78
C PHE A 5 -26.94 8.51 -2.88
N PHE A 6 -26.75 9.05 -4.08
CA PHE A 6 -26.15 8.32 -5.20
C PHE A 6 -24.70 7.91 -4.92
N LEU A 7 -23.89 8.83 -4.39
CA LEU A 7 -22.49 8.54 -4.04
C LEU A 7 -22.41 7.45 -2.97
N LYS A 8 -23.21 7.55 -1.90
CA LYS A 8 -23.21 6.54 -0.83
C LYS A 8 -23.64 5.16 -1.34
N SER A 9 -24.66 5.11 -2.20
CA SER A 9 -25.12 3.87 -2.83
C SER A 9 -24.03 3.25 -3.72
N SER A 10 -23.40 4.06 -4.58
CA SER A 10 -22.28 3.62 -5.43
C SER A 10 -21.10 3.07 -4.61
N ILE A 11 -20.73 3.73 -3.50
CA ILE A 11 -19.66 3.26 -2.60
C ILE A 11 -20.00 1.91 -1.99
N ASN A 12 -21.22 1.74 -1.46
CA ASN A 12 -21.64 0.48 -0.84
C ASN A 12 -21.64 -0.69 -1.83
N ILE A 13 -22.10 -0.47 -3.07
CA ILE A 13 -22.08 -1.48 -4.12
C ILE A 13 -20.64 -1.90 -4.44
N GLU A 14 -19.74 -0.94 -4.59
CA GLU A 14 -18.32 -1.20 -4.87
C GLU A 14 -17.61 -1.89 -3.70
N LEU A 15 -17.94 -1.56 -2.44
CA LEU A 15 -17.43 -2.25 -1.26
C LEU A 15 -17.87 -3.72 -1.21
N ILE A 16 -19.12 -4.01 -1.54
CA ILE A 16 -19.64 -5.39 -1.60
C ILE A 16 -18.91 -6.17 -2.70
N LYS A 17 -18.73 -5.57 -3.89
CA LYS A 17 -17.95 -6.19 -4.97
C LYS A 17 -16.52 -6.49 -4.52
N LEU A 18 -15.84 -5.53 -3.89
CA LEU A 18 -14.49 -5.71 -3.35
C LEU A 18 -14.42 -6.88 -2.36
N LYS A 19 -15.42 -7.00 -1.48
CA LYS A 19 -15.47 -8.06 -0.46
C LYS A 19 -15.43 -9.47 -1.05
N HIS A 20 -16.04 -9.65 -2.22
CA HIS A 20 -16.07 -10.92 -2.94
C HIS A 20 -14.93 -11.07 -3.96
N THR A 21 -13.96 -10.15 -3.95
CA THR A 21 -12.85 -10.12 -4.89
C THR A 21 -11.53 -10.50 -4.21
N ILE A 22 -10.63 -11.12 -4.98
CA ILE A 22 -9.23 -11.40 -4.58
C ILE A 22 -8.47 -10.13 -4.13
N ALA A 23 -8.96 -8.94 -4.49
CA ALA A 23 -8.44 -7.64 -4.07
C ALA A 23 -8.28 -7.50 -2.55
N LEU A 24 -9.24 -7.98 -1.74
CA LEU A 24 -9.11 -7.92 -0.28
C LEU A 24 -8.00 -8.85 0.22
N TRP A 25 -7.90 -10.06 -0.31
CA TRP A 25 -6.81 -10.97 0.05
C TRP A 25 -5.44 -10.38 -0.30
N LEU A 26 -5.34 -9.76 -1.47
CA LEU A 26 -4.14 -9.05 -1.90
C LEU A 26 -3.75 -7.92 -0.93
N THR A 27 -4.73 -7.16 -0.40
CA THR A 27 -4.45 -6.09 0.57
C THR A 27 -3.76 -6.59 1.83
N ILE A 28 -4.22 -7.73 2.35
CA ILE A 28 -3.69 -8.36 3.57
C ILE A 28 -2.30 -8.94 3.29
N VAL A 29 -2.16 -9.70 2.20
CA VAL A 29 -0.89 -10.32 1.80
C VAL A 29 0.18 -9.24 1.61
N CYS A 30 -0.16 -8.16 0.91
CA CYS A 30 0.79 -7.07 0.68
C CYS A 30 1.22 -6.37 1.97
N ALA A 31 0.30 -6.13 2.91
CA ALA A 31 0.63 -5.56 4.22
C ALA A 31 1.56 -6.47 5.05
N MET A 32 1.59 -7.78 4.80
CA MET A 32 2.35 -8.77 5.56
C MET A 32 3.76 -9.06 5.01
N ILE A 33 3.99 -8.93 3.70
CA ILE A 33 5.25 -9.36 3.06
C ILE A 33 6.50 -8.73 3.72
N PHE A 34 6.54 -7.40 3.80
CA PHE A 34 7.72 -6.69 4.33
C PHE A 34 7.92 -6.92 5.84
N PRO A 35 6.89 -6.78 6.68
CA PRO A 35 7.05 -6.99 8.11
C PRO A 35 7.57 -8.39 8.43
N ILE A 36 7.09 -9.43 7.72
CA ILE A 36 7.54 -10.81 7.88
C ILE A 36 8.98 -11.00 7.40
N LEU A 37 9.35 -10.44 6.24
CA LEU A 37 10.73 -10.54 5.72
C LEU A 37 11.74 -9.94 6.71
N PHE A 38 11.44 -8.77 7.25
CA PHE A 38 12.27 -8.13 8.27
C PHE A 38 12.27 -8.90 9.58
N PHE A 39 11.14 -9.46 9.99
CA PHE A 39 11.08 -10.33 11.17
C PHE A 39 12.04 -11.52 11.02
N ILE A 40 12.00 -12.23 9.89
CA ILE A 40 12.92 -13.33 9.58
C ILE A 40 14.38 -12.85 9.58
N ALA A 41 14.66 -11.69 8.98
CA ALA A 41 16.01 -11.12 8.97
C ALA A 41 16.53 -10.83 10.39
N TYR A 42 15.66 -10.34 11.28
CA TYR A 42 16.01 -10.12 12.69
C TYR A 42 16.19 -11.43 13.47
N LEU A 43 15.41 -12.48 13.18
CA LEU A 43 15.64 -13.81 13.78
C LEU A 43 17.06 -14.32 13.48
N ILE A 44 17.50 -14.19 12.22
CA ILE A 44 18.81 -14.70 11.76
C ILE A 44 19.96 -13.83 12.27
N ARG A 45 19.79 -12.50 12.30
CA ARG A 45 20.85 -11.52 12.58
C ARG A 45 20.75 -10.83 13.94
N HIS A 46 19.99 -11.37 14.89
CA HIS A 46 19.71 -10.74 16.19
C HIS A 46 20.97 -10.20 16.89
N LYS A 47 22.07 -10.96 16.92
CA LYS A 47 23.33 -10.57 17.60
C LYS A 47 24.00 -9.31 17.04
N ILE A 48 23.82 -9.01 15.76
CA ILE A 48 24.42 -7.84 15.08
C ILE A 48 23.46 -6.63 15.19
N LEU A 49 22.19 -6.90 15.45
CA LEU A 49 21.11 -5.91 15.47
C LEU A 49 20.75 -5.45 16.89
N VAL A 50 21.47 -5.95 17.90
CA VAL A 50 21.38 -5.46 19.29
C VAL A 50 21.66 -3.94 19.28
N PRO A 51 20.73 -3.12 19.81
CA PRO A 51 20.93 -1.69 19.89
C PRO A 51 22.16 -1.38 20.76
N LYS A 52 22.92 -0.34 20.39
CA LYS A 52 23.96 0.21 21.27
C LYS A 52 23.26 0.78 22.52
N ASN A 53 23.90 0.68 23.69
CA ASN A 53 23.33 1.07 24.98
C ASN A 53 22.52 2.40 24.89
N GLY A 54 21.23 2.34 25.22
CA GLY A 54 20.32 3.49 25.27
C GLY A 54 19.68 3.91 23.94
N ALA A 55 19.98 3.24 22.81
CA ALA A 55 19.33 3.53 21.54
C ALA A 55 17.98 2.82 21.42
N ASN A 56 16.94 3.54 20.97
CA ASN A 56 15.61 2.95 20.80
C ASN A 56 15.60 1.93 19.62
N PRO A 57 15.40 0.63 19.88
CA PRO A 57 15.39 -0.39 18.83
C PRO A 57 14.23 -0.21 17.84
N TRP A 58 13.11 0.38 18.29
CA TRP A 58 11.96 0.68 17.45
C TRP A 58 12.28 1.68 16.35
N ASP A 59 13.17 2.64 16.62
CA ASP A 59 13.48 3.68 15.65
C ASP A 59 14.13 3.09 14.40
N LYS A 60 15.16 2.28 14.59
CA LYS A 60 15.86 1.60 13.49
C LYS A 60 14.97 0.57 12.81
N PHE A 61 14.22 -0.22 13.60
CA PHE A 61 13.34 -1.26 13.06
C PHE A 61 12.25 -0.68 12.16
N MET A 62 11.48 0.30 12.64
CA MET A 62 10.41 0.91 11.86
C MET A 62 10.93 1.76 10.71
N PHE A 63 12.01 2.52 10.91
CA PHE A 63 12.57 3.34 9.83
C PHE A 63 13.04 2.48 8.65
N MET A 64 13.81 1.41 8.91
CA MET A 64 14.27 0.51 7.85
C MET A 64 13.10 -0.19 7.14
N GLN A 65 12.05 -0.59 7.87
CA GLN A 65 10.86 -1.20 7.27
C GLN A 65 10.15 -0.23 6.31
N ILE A 66 9.89 1.00 6.76
CA ILE A 66 9.14 2.00 5.99
C ILE A 66 9.96 2.50 4.80
N GLU A 67 11.25 2.80 5.00
CA GLU A 67 12.14 3.30 3.96
C GLU A 67 12.33 2.29 2.83
N ASN A 68 12.48 0.99 3.15
CA ASN A 68 12.67 -0.04 2.13
C ASN A 68 11.37 -0.44 1.42
N SER A 69 10.22 -0.36 2.10
CA SER A 69 8.93 -0.73 1.51
C SER A 69 8.32 0.38 0.66
N THR A 70 8.40 1.64 1.10
CA THR A 70 7.68 2.76 0.49
C THR A 70 8.01 3.01 -1.00
N PRO A 71 9.30 3.15 -1.42
CA PRO A 71 9.62 3.59 -2.78
C PRO A 71 9.35 2.54 -3.85
N PHE A 72 9.38 1.26 -3.50
CA PHE A 72 9.14 0.18 -4.45
C PHE A 72 7.75 -0.43 -4.35
N PHE A 73 7.36 -0.80 -3.13
CA PHE A 73 6.23 -1.70 -2.94
C PHE A 73 4.90 -0.96 -3.02
N ILE A 74 4.83 0.26 -2.49
CA ILE A 74 3.60 1.06 -2.53
C ILE A 74 3.16 1.34 -3.98
N PRO A 75 4.01 1.85 -4.90
CA PRO A 75 3.60 2.04 -6.30
C PRO A 75 3.15 0.75 -6.97
N MET A 76 3.87 -0.36 -6.76
CA MET A 76 3.48 -1.66 -7.32
C MET A 76 2.12 -2.13 -6.80
N PHE A 77 1.90 -2.02 -5.50
CA PHE A 77 0.64 -2.40 -4.87
C PHE A 77 -0.53 -1.57 -5.41
N ILE A 78 -0.35 -0.26 -5.56
CA ILE A 78 -1.37 0.65 -6.13
C ILE A 78 -1.75 0.20 -7.53
N VAL A 79 -0.77 -0.11 -8.38
CA VAL A 79 -1.00 -0.58 -9.74
C VAL A 79 -1.72 -1.92 -9.76
N LEU A 80 -1.31 -2.84 -8.90
CA LEU A 80 -1.91 -4.17 -8.84
C LEU A 80 -3.38 -4.08 -8.39
N ILE A 81 -3.67 -3.34 -7.33
CA ILE A 81 -5.05 -3.22 -6.83
C ILE A 81 -5.95 -2.47 -7.81
N THR A 82 -5.47 -1.36 -8.39
CA THR A 82 -6.24 -0.57 -9.37
C THR A 82 -6.51 -1.36 -10.64
N SER A 83 -5.49 -2.02 -11.20
CA SER A 83 -5.64 -2.84 -12.40
C SER A 83 -6.55 -4.04 -12.17
N LEU A 84 -6.49 -4.68 -10.99
CA LEU A 84 -7.36 -5.82 -10.65
C LEU A 84 -8.82 -5.39 -10.50
N ILE A 85 -9.08 -4.26 -9.83
CA ILE A 85 -10.43 -3.69 -9.72
C ILE A 85 -10.99 -3.37 -11.11
N MET A 86 -10.18 -2.77 -12.00
CA MET A 86 -10.61 -2.41 -13.35
C MET A 86 -10.77 -3.62 -14.26
N TYR A 87 -9.89 -4.61 -14.14
CA TYR A 87 -9.99 -5.86 -14.92
C TYR A 87 -11.31 -6.60 -14.66
N ASN A 88 -11.75 -6.66 -13.41
CA ASN A 88 -13.02 -7.30 -13.06
C ASN A 88 -14.23 -6.58 -13.68
N GLU A 89 -14.16 -5.27 -13.85
CA GLU A 89 -15.19 -4.48 -14.54
C GLU A 89 -15.20 -4.71 -16.05
N HIS A 90 -14.02 -4.77 -16.67
CA HIS A 90 -13.92 -5.08 -18.10
C HIS A 90 -14.40 -6.51 -18.39
N LYS A 91 -14.07 -7.48 -17.53
CA LYS A 91 -14.49 -8.88 -17.66
C LYS A 91 -15.99 -9.07 -17.53
N SER A 92 -16.65 -8.31 -16.65
CA SER A 92 -18.09 -8.41 -16.41
C SER A 92 -18.95 -7.60 -17.39
N MET A 93 -18.35 -6.91 -18.36
CA MET A 93 -19.00 -5.82 -19.12
C MET A 93 -19.71 -4.80 -18.22
N GLY A 94 -19.31 -4.72 -16.94
CA GLY A 94 -20.01 -3.96 -15.89
C GLY A 94 -20.13 -2.49 -16.23
N LEU A 95 -19.12 -1.92 -16.90
CA LEU A 95 -19.12 -0.55 -17.38
C LEU A 95 -20.26 -0.25 -18.36
N LYS A 96 -20.58 -1.16 -19.31
CA LYS A 96 -21.66 -0.93 -20.28
C LYS A 96 -23.03 -0.93 -19.59
N TYR A 97 -23.25 -1.85 -18.65
CA TYR A 97 -24.48 -1.92 -17.86
C TYR A 97 -24.61 -0.75 -16.86
N LEU A 98 -23.49 -0.30 -16.28
CA LEU A 98 -23.46 0.85 -15.39
C LEU A 98 -23.79 2.16 -16.11
N PHE A 99 -23.43 2.29 -17.40
CA PHE A 99 -23.79 3.46 -18.20
C PHE A 99 -25.23 3.49 -18.70
N THR A 100 -25.96 2.38 -18.62
CA THR A 100 -27.39 2.31 -18.95
C THR A 100 -28.30 2.62 -17.75
N LEU A 101 -27.75 2.65 -16.53
CA LEU A 101 -28.53 3.00 -15.33
C LEU A 101 -28.82 4.51 -15.28
N PRO A 102 -30.04 4.91 -14.88
CA PRO A 102 -30.39 6.32 -14.71
C PRO A 102 -29.66 6.88 -13.48
N GLY A 103 -28.50 7.49 -13.72
CA GLY A 103 -27.68 8.12 -12.69
C GLY A 103 -26.52 8.93 -13.25
N PRO A 104 -25.99 9.91 -12.49
CA PRO A 104 -24.87 10.72 -12.95
C PRO A 104 -23.61 9.86 -13.04
N ARG A 105 -22.98 9.84 -14.22
CA ARG A 105 -21.77 9.03 -14.51
C ARG A 105 -20.65 9.30 -13.51
N TRP A 106 -20.48 10.55 -13.08
CA TRP A 106 -19.50 10.98 -12.08
C TRP A 106 -19.60 10.21 -10.74
N SER A 107 -20.81 9.84 -10.30
CA SER A 107 -20.99 9.11 -9.04
C SER A 107 -20.31 7.73 -9.05
N ILE A 108 -20.32 7.06 -10.20
CA ILE A 108 -19.71 5.74 -10.37
C ILE A 108 -18.19 5.85 -10.35
N TYR A 109 -17.63 6.86 -11.03
CA TYR A 109 -16.19 7.12 -11.03
C TYR A 109 -15.66 7.44 -9.64
N PHE A 110 -16.28 8.40 -8.95
CA PHE A 110 -15.85 8.81 -7.61
C PHE A 110 -16.05 7.68 -6.59
N GLY A 111 -17.15 6.92 -6.68
CA GLY A 111 -17.36 5.75 -5.81
C GLY A 111 -16.21 4.75 -5.91
N LYS A 112 -15.80 4.39 -7.13
CA LYS A 112 -14.70 3.43 -7.34
C LYS A 112 -13.34 3.97 -6.91
N LEU A 113 -13.08 5.25 -7.16
CA LEU A 113 -11.85 5.90 -6.74
C LEU A 113 -11.76 5.94 -5.20
N ILE A 114 -12.83 6.37 -4.51
CA ILE A 114 -12.91 6.38 -3.04
C ILE A 114 -12.68 4.98 -2.46
N VAL A 115 -13.29 3.97 -3.07
CA VAL A 115 -13.15 2.58 -2.63
C VAL A 115 -11.73 2.05 -2.84
N THR A 116 -11.06 2.45 -3.92
CA THR A 116 -9.64 2.13 -4.16
C THR A 116 -8.74 2.82 -3.12
N ILE A 117 -8.96 4.11 -2.86
CA ILE A 117 -8.24 4.86 -1.82
C ILE A 117 -8.46 4.20 -0.46
N PHE A 118 -9.69 3.81 -0.13
CA PHE A 118 -10.02 3.14 1.12
C PHE A 118 -9.27 1.82 1.26
N ALA A 119 -9.23 0.99 0.21
CA ALA A 119 -8.47 -0.26 0.23
C ALA A 119 -6.98 -0.03 0.49
N ILE A 120 -6.38 0.98 -0.15
CA ILE A 120 -4.97 1.34 0.09
C ILE A 120 -4.79 1.90 1.50
N PHE A 121 -5.68 2.75 1.98
CA PHE A 121 -5.62 3.26 3.34
C PHE A 121 -5.67 2.13 4.38
N THR A 122 -6.53 1.12 4.18
CA THR A 122 -6.59 -0.05 5.05
C THR A 122 -5.28 -0.84 5.04
N THR A 123 -4.54 -0.90 3.92
CA THR A 123 -3.26 -1.63 3.89
C THR A 123 -2.19 -0.94 4.70
N TYR A 124 -2.14 0.39 4.70
CA TYR A 124 -1.26 1.16 5.57
C TYR A 124 -1.55 0.90 7.06
N ILE A 125 -2.83 0.82 7.44
CA ILE A 125 -3.23 0.49 8.81
C ILE A 125 -2.75 -0.92 9.19
N TYR A 126 -3.06 -1.92 8.35
CA TYR A 126 -2.63 -3.30 8.61
C TYR A 126 -1.11 -3.41 8.69
N TYR A 127 -0.39 -2.77 7.76
CA TYR A 127 1.07 -2.74 7.74
C TYR A 127 1.63 -2.22 9.07
N TYR A 128 1.10 -1.10 9.58
CA TYR A 128 1.54 -0.54 10.86
C TYR A 128 1.25 -1.47 12.04
N ILE A 129 0.05 -2.05 12.11
CA ILE A 129 -0.35 -2.97 13.18
C ILE A 129 0.55 -4.23 13.17
N ILE A 130 0.81 -4.79 12.00
CA ILE A 130 1.64 -5.99 11.85
C ILE A 130 3.09 -5.70 12.28
N ILE A 131 3.65 -4.54 11.93
CA ILE A 131 4.98 -4.13 12.39
C ILE A 131 5.05 -4.08 13.91
N LEU A 132 4.04 -3.49 14.56
CA LEU A 132 3.99 -3.43 16.03
C LEU A 132 3.93 -4.83 16.64
N LEU A 133 3.03 -5.69 16.13
CA LEU A 133 2.89 -7.06 16.60
C LEU A 133 4.19 -7.85 16.47
N LEU A 134 4.86 -7.77 15.32
CA LEU A 134 6.12 -8.48 15.07
C LEU A 134 7.28 -7.91 15.90
N GLY A 135 7.30 -6.59 16.14
CA GLY A 135 8.29 -5.97 17.02
C GLY A 135 8.15 -6.41 18.49
N ILE A 136 6.91 -6.49 18.99
CA ILE A 136 6.63 -7.01 20.34
C ILE A 136 7.04 -8.47 20.43
N LEU A 137 6.69 -9.26 19.41
CA LEU A 137 7.02 -10.69 19.35
C LEU A 137 8.54 -10.91 19.29
N LEU A 138 9.29 -10.07 18.59
CA LEU A 138 10.76 -10.06 18.62
C LEU A 138 11.30 -9.77 20.02
N GLY A 139 10.72 -8.81 20.75
CA GLY A 139 11.10 -8.50 22.13
C GLY A 139 10.84 -9.63 23.12
N ILE A 140 9.82 -10.44 22.88
CA ILE A 140 9.52 -11.64 23.69
C ILE A 140 10.51 -12.76 23.40
N ILE A 141 10.84 -12.99 22.12
CA ILE A 141 11.76 -14.07 21.71
C ILE A 141 13.21 -13.72 22.09
N PHE A 142 13.61 -12.47 21.89
CA PHE A 142 14.97 -11.99 22.15
C PHE A 142 14.94 -10.78 23.09
N PRO A 143 15.00 -11.02 24.41
CA PRO A 143 15.07 -9.95 25.42
C PRO A 143 16.26 -9.01 25.20
N GLU A 144 17.34 -9.51 24.60
CA GLU A 144 18.56 -8.77 24.24
C GLU A 144 18.31 -7.58 23.29
N LEU A 145 17.19 -7.58 22.56
CA LEU A 145 16.84 -6.49 21.64
C LEU A 145 16.18 -5.30 22.35
N GLU A 146 15.85 -5.43 23.64
CA GLU A 146 15.27 -4.39 24.51
C GLU A 146 13.97 -3.74 23.99
N PHE A 147 13.28 -4.36 23.03
CA PHE A 147 12.02 -3.83 22.46
C PHE A 147 10.91 -3.62 23.50
N LEU A 148 10.92 -4.39 24.59
CA LEU A 148 9.94 -4.26 25.68
C LEU A 148 10.27 -3.12 26.66
N ASN A 149 11.53 -2.68 26.72
CA ASN A 149 11.99 -1.62 27.61
C ASN A 149 11.77 -0.22 27.01
N PHE A 150 11.69 -0.13 25.69
CA PHE A 150 11.48 1.13 24.97
C PHE A 150 10.09 1.20 24.34
N GLN A 151 9.49 2.38 24.38
CA GLN A 151 8.23 2.64 23.66
C GLN A 151 8.49 3.11 22.22
N PRO A 152 7.69 2.66 21.24
CA PRO A 152 7.76 3.20 19.89
C PRO A 152 7.38 4.68 19.86
N GLN A 153 8.09 5.49 19.07
CA GLN A 153 7.71 6.88 18.82
C GLN A 153 6.53 6.95 17.82
N HIS A 154 5.33 6.60 18.29
CA HIS A 154 4.14 6.45 17.45
C HIS A 154 3.85 7.67 16.57
N THR A 155 3.97 8.88 17.12
CA THR A 155 3.69 10.15 16.41
C THR A 155 4.58 10.33 15.18
N LYS A 156 5.87 10.01 15.30
CA LYS A 156 6.85 10.11 14.21
C LYS A 156 6.51 9.15 13.07
N PHE A 157 6.25 7.87 13.39
CA PHE A 157 5.99 6.86 12.37
C PHE A 157 4.63 7.01 11.70
N ILE A 158 3.59 7.39 12.46
CA ILE A 158 2.28 7.71 11.88
C ILE A 158 2.41 8.90 10.93
N ARG A 159 3.17 9.94 11.29
CA ARG A 159 3.38 11.10 10.41
C ARG A 159 4.10 10.72 9.12
N ILE A 160 5.11 9.86 9.18
CA ILE A 160 5.81 9.34 7.98
C ILE A 160 4.82 8.56 7.10
N LEU A 161 4.05 7.63 7.67
CA LEU A 161 3.09 6.82 6.92
C LEU A 161 1.98 7.68 6.29
N VAL A 162 1.47 8.68 7.00
CA VAL A 162 0.47 9.61 6.47
C VAL A 162 1.05 10.43 5.33
N ASN A 163 2.29 10.95 5.46
CA ASN A 163 2.95 11.66 4.38
C ASN A 163 3.16 10.76 3.15
N SER A 164 3.59 9.51 3.35
CA SER A 164 3.71 8.52 2.28
C SER A 164 2.38 8.21 1.61
N PHE A 165 1.30 8.09 2.39
CA PHE A 165 -0.05 7.89 1.87
C PHE A 165 -0.50 9.09 1.02
N LEU A 166 -0.32 10.32 1.53
CA LEU A 166 -0.65 11.55 0.80
C LEU A 166 0.14 11.67 -0.51
N ALA A 167 1.44 11.35 -0.50
CA ALA A 167 2.25 11.31 -1.72
C ALA A 167 1.72 10.27 -2.73
N SER A 168 1.22 9.14 -2.24
CA SER A 168 0.71 8.07 -3.10
C SER A 168 -0.66 8.38 -3.74
N LEU A 169 -1.44 9.32 -3.20
CA LEU A 169 -2.71 9.76 -3.81
C LEU A 169 -2.54 10.26 -5.25
N GLY A 170 -1.42 10.95 -5.55
CA GLY A 170 -1.11 11.38 -6.91
C GLY A 170 -0.91 10.20 -7.87
N ILE A 171 -0.19 9.17 -7.40
CA ILE A 171 0.05 7.93 -8.16
C ILE A 171 -1.27 7.20 -8.39
N ILE A 172 -2.12 7.10 -7.36
CA ILE A 172 -3.45 6.46 -7.45
C ILE A 172 -4.29 7.15 -8.53
N GLY A 173 -4.33 8.48 -8.55
CA GLY A 173 -5.11 9.24 -9.53
C GLY A 173 -4.68 8.99 -10.97
N ILE A 174 -3.37 9.11 -11.24
CA ILE A 174 -2.80 8.86 -12.58
C ILE A 174 -3.05 7.41 -13.00
N GLN A 175 -2.78 6.47 -12.10
CA GLN A 175 -2.89 5.05 -12.38
C GLN A 175 -4.34 4.63 -12.64
N PHE A 176 -5.29 5.18 -11.88
CA PHE A 176 -6.71 4.95 -12.07
C PHE A 176 -7.17 5.44 -13.44
N TRP A 177 -6.71 6.62 -13.87
CA TRP A 177 -7.02 7.17 -15.19
C TRP A 177 -6.48 6.29 -16.33
N ILE A 178 -5.24 5.82 -16.23
CA ILE A 178 -4.64 4.90 -17.20
C ILE A 178 -5.42 3.59 -17.25
N SER A 179 -5.73 3.01 -16.09
CA SER A 179 -6.45 1.72 -15.99
C SER A 179 -7.88 1.80 -16.53
N PHE A 180 -8.47 2.99 -16.62
CA PHE A 180 -9.76 3.20 -17.28
C PHE A 180 -9.66 3.22 -18.80
N LYS A 181 -8.55 3.72 -19.35
CA LYS A 181 -8.35 3.82 -20.80
C LYS A 181 -7.97 2.49 -21.43
N PHE A 182 -7.27 1.62 -20.70
CA PHE A 182 -6.81 0.33 -21.20
C PHE A 182 -7.62 -0.83 -20.60
N SER A 183 -8.28 -1.61 -21.46
CA SER A 183 -9.01 -2.82 -21.06
C SER A 183 -8.10 -3.99 -20.63
N ASN A 184 -6.80 -3.88 -20.90
CA ASN A 184 -5.81 -4.92 -20.65
C ASN A 184 -5.09 -4.66 -19.32
N MET A 185 -5.15 -5.60 -18.38
CA MET A 185 -4.51 -5.50 -17.06
C MET A 185 -2.98 -5.42 -17.14
N ILE A 186 -2.39 -6.04 -18.16
CA ILE A 186 -0.93 -6.22 -18.32
C ILE A 186 -0.23 -4.91 -18.70
N ILE A 187 -0.89 -4.04 -19.48
CA ILE A 187 -0.29 -2.79 -19.99
C ILE A 187 0.03 -1.80 -18.84
N PRO A 188 -0.92 -1.44 -17.95
CA PRO A 188 -0.63 -0.56 -16.83
C PRO A 188 0.36 -1.17 -15.83
N LEU A 189 0.32 -2.49 -15.62
CA LEU A 189 1.29 -3.20 -14.79
C LEU A 189 2.70 -3.11 -15.36
N GLY A 190 2.88 -3.45 -16.63
CA GLY A 190 4.16 -3.40 -17.31
C GLY A 190 4.76 -1.99 -17.32
N ALA A 191 3.95 -0.98 -17.68
CA ALA A 191 4.41 0.40 -17.76
C ALA A 191 5.02 0.91 -16.44
N VAL A 192 4.38 0.63 -15.31
CA VAL A 192 4.91 1.06 -14.01
C VAL A 192 6.14 0.26 -13.61
N MET A 193 6.19 -1.03 -13.90
CA MET A 193 7.40 -1.83 -13.67
C MET A 193 8.60 -1.27 -14.45
N PHE A 194 8.42 -0.98 -15.74
CA PHE A 194 9.48 -0.38 -16.57
C PHE A 194 9.92 0.98 -16.05
N LEU A 195 8.97 1.89 -15.80
CA LEU A 195 9.27 3.23 -15.29
C LEU A 195 10.04 3.17 -13.96
N LYS A 196 9.65 2.26 -13.06
CA LYS A 196 10.28 2.09 -11.77
C LYS A 196 11.69 1.52 -11.88
N ILE A 197 11.92 0.55 -12.78
CA ILE A 197 13.27 0.01 -13.03
C ILE A 197 14.18 1.11 -13.56
N ILE A 198 13.72 1.91 -14.53
CA ILE A 198 14.46 3.06 -15.06
C ILE A 198 14.78 4.05 -13.95
N CYS A 199 13.81 4.37 -13.08
CA CYS A 199 14.01 5.30 -11.98
C CYS A 199 15.09 4.83 -10.99
N ILE A 200 15.16 3.52 -10.69
CA ILE A 200 16.22 2.97 -9.84
C ILE A 200 17.58 3.10 -10.52
N ILE A 201 17.67 2.74 -11.81
CA ILE A 201 18.93 2.81 -12.56
C ILE A 201 19.45 4.26 -12.60
N LEU A 202 18.57 5.23 -12.85
CA LEU A 202 18.92 6.65 -12.84
C LEU A 202 19.37 7.13 -11.45
N SER A 203 18.69 6.69 -10.38
CA SER A 203 19.08 7.01 -9.01
C SER A 203 20.43 6.42 -8.62
N GLN A 204 20.80 5.26 -9.16
CA GLN A 204 22.12 4.66 -8.94
C GLN A 204 23.20 5.39 -9.75
N CYS A 205 22.88 5.81 -10.97
CA CYS A 205 23.79 6.55 -11.84
C CYS A 205 24.15 7.94 -11.28
N SER A 206 23.21 8.63 -10.64
CA SER A 206 23.53 9.90 -9.97
C SER A 206 24.43 9.74 -8.75
N GLN A 207 24.30 8.62 -8.01
CA GLN A 207 25.16 8.33 -6.87
C GLN A 207 26.61 8.02 -7.30
N SER A 208 26.83 7.40 -8.47
CA SER A 208 28.17 7.16 -9.00
C SER A 208 28.93 8.42 -9.47
N PHE A 209 28.24 9.55 -9.68
CA PHE A 209 28.89 10.81 -10.05
C PHE A 209 29.35 11.64 -8.83
N ILE A 210 28.96 11.25 -7.62
CA ILE A 210 29.25 11.97 -6.36
C ILE A 210 30.41 11.32 -5.57
N PHE A 211 30.90 10.15 -6.02
CA PHE A 211 32.13 9.51 -5.55
C PHE A 211 33.24 9.63 -6.58
#